data_AF-L8H0Y9-F1
#
_entry.id   AF-L8H0Y9-F1
#
_cell.length_a   1.000
_cell.length_b   1.000
_cell.length_c   1.000
_cell.angle_alpha   90.00
_cell.angle_beta   90.00
_cell.angle_gamma   90.00
#
_symmetry.space_group_name_H-M   'P 1'
#
loop_
_entity.id
_entity.type
_entity.pdbx_description
1 polymer ?
#
loop_
_entity_poly.entity_id
_entity_poly.type
_entity_poly.pdbx_seq_one_letter_code
_entity_poly.pdbx_strand_id
1 'polypeptide(L)'
;MASTTATRQQQQQQQPELKLFDPDMRIPDKIRVPKLQTNLLINNRWVHPRVDKTFATINPATGETICQVSEAHAEDVDLAVHAAKNAFPAWSTTPGTERARLLHRLAQLIEEHQDEIAAIESLDSGKPYASHVKKFDLPLAANTYRYYAGWADKIQGKTIPVAGPYHAYSLLQPVGVVGAIIPWN
;
A
#
# COMPACT_ATOMS: atom_id res chain seq x y z
N MET A 1 67.77 5.15 -29.74
CA MET A 1 66.39 5.68 -29.81
C MET A 1 65.44 4.50 -29.70
N ALA A 2 65.12 4.09 -28.48
CA ALA A 2 64.35 2.89 -28.20
C ALA A 2 63.23 3.18 -27.22
N SER A 3 62.09 2.53 -27.47
CA SER A 3 61.01 2.25 -26.51
C SER A 3 60.00 3.36 -26.23
N THR A 4 58.97 3.44 -27.08
CA THR A 4 57.70 4.09 -26.74
C THR A 4 56.51 3.31 -27.32
N THR A 5 56.53 1.98 -27.22
CA THR A 5 55.45 1.13 -27.76
C THR A 5 54.98 0.01 -26.81
N ALA A 6 55.41 -0.02 -25.55
CA ALA A 6 55.21 -1.17 -24.67
C ALA A 6 54.52 -0.87 -23.32
N THR A 7 53.63 0.14 -23.24
CA THR A 7 52.94 0.46 -21.96
C THR A 7 51.44 0.70 -22.10
N ARG A 8 50.83 0.33 -23.24
CA ARG A 8 49.37 0.49 -23.45
C ARG A 8 48.58 -0.82 -23.41
N GLN A 9 49.19 -1.94 -23.00
CA GLN A 9 48.56 -3.26 -22.99
C GLN A 9 48.43 -3.91 -21.59
N GLN A 10 48.72 -3.21 -20.49
CA GLN A 10 48.63 -3.79 -19.12
C GLN A 10 47.73 -3.02 -18.14
N GLN A 11 46.76 -2.25 -18.64
CA GLN A 11 45.68 -1.71 -17.81
C GLN A 11 44.30 -2.06 -18.39
N GLN A 12 44.10 -3.34 -18.71
CA GLN A 12 42.78 -3.93 -18.58
C GLN A 12 42.56 -4.16 -17.07
N GLN A 13 42.15 -3.08 -16.40
CA GLN A 13 41.47 -3.19 -15.12
C GLN A 13 40.34 -4.19 -15.32
N GLN A 14 40.43 -5.32 -14.64
CA GLN A 14 39.30 -6.21 -14.40
C GLN A 14 38.17 -5.33 -13.86
N GLN A 15 37.19 -5.05 -14.71
CA GLN A 15 35.91 -4.54 -14.23
C GLN A 15 35.42 -5.57 -13.21
N PRO A 16 35.10 -5.18 -11.97
CA PRO A 16 34.49 -6.12 -11.04
C PRO A 16 33.22 -6.61 -11.71
N GLU A 17 33.18 -7.92 -11.98
CA GLU A 17 31.99 -8.62 -12.43
C GLU A 17 30.87 -8.19 -11.49
N LEU A 18 29.92 -7.41 -12.01
CA LEU A 18 28.77 -6.97 -11.23
C LEU A 18 28.07 -8.26 -10.82
N LYS A 19 28.19 -8.64 -9.54
CA LYS A 19 27.29 -9.61 -8.91
C LYS A 19 25.92 -8.95 -8.89
N LEU A 20 25.28 -8.89 -10.06
CA LEU A 20 24.01 -8.21 -10.33
C LEU A 20 22.85 -8.87 -9.56
N PHE A 21 23.09 -10.00 -8.91
CA PHE A 21 22.09 -10.75 -8.15
C PHE A 21 22.59 -10.97 -6.73
N ASP A 22 22.44 -9.93 -5.91
CA ASP A 22 22.50 -10.06 -4.46
C ASP A 22 21.40 -11.04 -4.01
N PRO A 23 21.71 -12.15 -3.32
CA PRO A 23 20.72 -13.10 -2.83
C PRO A 23 19.64 -12.45 -1.95
N ASP A 24 19.93 -11.30 -1.34
CA ASP A 24 18.97 -10.52 -0.56
C ASP A 24 17.85 -9.89 -1.42
N MET A 25 17.97 -9.85 -2.75
CA MET A 25 16.90 -9.35 -3.62
C MET A 25 15.78 -10.35 -3.88
N ARG A 26 16.01 -11.65 -3.60
CA ARG A 26 15.05 -12.71 -3.91
C ARG A 26 14.12 -12.97 -2.72
N ILE A 27 12.85 -13.27 -3.02
CA ILE A 27 11.92 -13.81 -2.02
C ILE A 27 12.51 -15.15 -1.52
N PRO A 28 12.83 -15.28 -0.22
CA PRO A 28 13.41 -16.52 0.31
C PRO A 28 12.52 -17.73 0.01
N ASP A 29 13.10 -18.87 -0.38
CA ASP A 29 12.34 -20.09 -0.77
C ASP A 29 11.39 -20.62 0.34
N LYS A 30 11.65 -20.25 1.59
CA LYS A 30 10.80 -20.56 2.76
C LYS A 30 9.51 -19.74 2.83
N ILE A 31 9.44 -18.62 2.11
CA ILE A 31 8.26 -17.74 2.07
C ILE A 31 7.39 -18.21 0.92
N ARG A 32 6.35 -18.97 1.24
CA ARG A 32 5.32 -19.30 0.26
C ARG A 32 4.42 -18.09 0.11
N VAL A 33 4.26 -17.59 -1.13
CA VAL A 33 3.21 -16.63 -1.43
C VAL A 33 1.88 -17.30 -1.08
N PRO A 34 1.08 -16.73 -0.15
CA PRO A 34 -0.16 -17.36 0.27
C PRO A 34 -1.18 -17.38 -0.87
N LYS A 35 -2.26 -18.15 -0.70
CA LYS A 35 -3.39 -18.11 -1.62
C LYS A 35 -3.92 -16.67 -1.71
N LEU A 36 -3.73 -16.05 -2.88
CA LEU A 36 -4.15 -14.67 -3.13
C LEU A 36 -5.68 -14.58 -3.13
N GLN A 37 -6.21 -13.56 -2.45
CA GLN A 37 -7.60 -13.17 -2.60
C GLN A 37 -7.70 -12.25 -3.82
N THR A 38 -8.36 -12.70 -4.88
CA THR A 38 -8.45 -12.00 -6.17
C THR A 38 -9.85 -11.45 -6.46
N ASN A 39 -10.74 -11.56 -5.49
CA ASN A 39 -12.11 -11.05 -5.53
C ASN A 39 -12.18 -9.61 -5.00
N LEU A 40 -13.27 -8.91 -5.33
CA LEU A 40 -13.52 -7.57 -4.82
C LEU A 40 -13.84 -7.62 -3.32
N LEU A 41 -13.33 -6.68 -2.52
CA LEU A 41 -13.68 -6.53 -1.11
C LEU A 41 -14.76 -5.46 -0.96
N ILE A 42 -16.02 -5.86 -0.78
CA ILE A 42 -17.16 -4.96 -0.62
C ILE A 42 -17.95 -5.37 0.62
N ASN A 43 -18.23 -4.40 1.51
CA ASN A 43 -19.00 -4.61 2.74
C ASN A 43 -18.47 -5.77 3.62
N ASN A 44 -17.15 -5.79 3.86
CA ASN A 44 -16.43 -6.82 4.61
C ASN A 44 -16.56 -8.25 4.05
N ARG A 45 -16.84 -8.40 2.75
CA ARG A 45 -16.96 -9.69 2.07
C ARG A 45 -16.17 -9.70 0.77
N TRP A 46 -15.56 -10.84 0.48
CA TRP A 46 -15.00 -11.14 -0.84
C TRP A 46 -16.13 -11.51 -1.78
N VAL A 47 -16.32 -10.74 -2.86
CA VAL A 47 -17.40 -10.92 -3.82
C VAL A 47 -16.85 -11.01 -5.25
N HIS A 48 -17.51 -11.83 -6.06
CA HIS A 48 -17.27 -11.84 -7.51
C HIS A 48 -17.77 -10.54 -8.15
N PRO A 49 -17.15 -10.08 -9.24
CA PRO A 49 -17.59 -8.90 -9.97
C PRO A 49 -18.98 -9.15 -10.57
N ARG A 50 -19.76 -8.08 -10.75
CA ARG A 50 -21.11 -8.18 -11.31
C ARG A 50 -21.12 -8.61 -12.76
N VAL A 51 -20.11 -8.18 -13.51
CA VAL A 51 -19.79 -8.74 -14.82
C VAL A 51 -18.72 -9.79 -14.59
N ASP A 52 -18.94 -11.03 -15.03
CA ASP A 52 -17.99 -12.13 -14.87
C ASP A 52 -16.75 -11.92 -15.76
N LYS A 53 -15.88 -11.01 -15.33
CA LYS A 53 -14.67 -10.57 -15.99
C LYS A 53 -13.52 -10.49 -15.01
N THR A 54 -12.36 -10.88 -15.51
CA THR A 54 -11.09 -10.79 -14.80
C THR A 54 -10.03 -10.27 -15.75
N PHE A 55 -8.97 -9.69 -15.20
CA PHE A 55 -7.77 -9.34 -15.94
C PHE A 55 -6.54 -9.98 -15.30
N ALA A 56 -5.51 -10.23 -16.13
CA ALA A 56 -4.26 -10.80 -15.67
C ALA A 56 -3.41 -9.73 -14.99
N THR A 57 -2.87 -10.02 -13.81
CA THR A 57 -1.70 -9.30 -13.29
C THR A 57 -0.42 -10.05 -13.67
N ILE A 58 0.62 -9.29 -14.03
CA ILE A 58 1.81 -9.79 -14.71
C ILE A 58 3.03 -9.50 -13.86
N ASN A 59 3.88 -10.50 -13.66
CA ASN A 59 5.16 -10.31 -13.02
C ASN A 59 6.06 -9.51 -13.97
N PRO A 60 6.47 -8.27 -13.62
CA PRO A 60 7.23 -7.42 -14.53
C PRO A 60 8.67 -7.92 -14.78
N ALA A 61 9.19 -8.78 -13.90
CA ALA A 61 10.53 -9.36 -14.06
C ALA A 61 10.57 -10.55 -15.04
N THR A 62 9.47 -11.30 -15.17
CA THR A 62 9.40 -12.50 -16.03
C THR A 62 8.47 -12.35 -17.23
N GLY A 63 7.53 -11.40 -17.17
CA GLY A 63 6.43 -11.27 -18.14
C GLY A 63 5.34 -12.33 -17.99
N GLU A 64 5.45 -13.22 -16.99
CA GLU A 64 4.49 -14.30 -16.77
C GLU A 64 3.27 -13.80 -15.99
N THR A 65 2.11 -14.39 -16.25
CA THR A 65 0.90 -14.12 -15.47
C THR A 65 1.04 -14.66 -14.05
N ILE A 66 0.82 -13.80 -13.06
CA ILE A 66 0.78 -14.17 -11.65
C ILE A 66 -0.57 -14.83 -11.33
N CYS A 67 -1.67 -14.11 -11.61
CA CYS A 67 -3.03 -14.59 -11.39
C CYS A 67 -4.05 -13.75 -12.20
N GLN A 68 -5.32 -14.17 -12.15
CA GLN A 68 -6.46 -13.40 -12.65
C GLN A 68 -7.14 -12.68 -11.48
N VAL A 69 -7.38 -11.39 -11.63
CA VAL A 69 -8.02 -10.52 -10.63
C VAL A 69 -9.37 -10.05 -11.16
N SER A 70 -10.38 -9.98 -10.28
CA SER A 70 -11.72 -9.50 -10.62
C SER A 70 -11.68 -8.08 -11.19
N GLU A 71 -12.30 -7.88 -12.34
CA GLU A 71 -12.42 -6.57 -12.99
C GLU A 71 -13.70 -5.88 -12.49
N ALA A 72 -13.57 -4.86 -11.64
CA ALA A 72 -14.70 -4.09 -11.16
C ALA A 72 -15.26 -3.19 -12.27
N HIS A 73 -16.58 -3.19 -12.43
CA HIS A 73 -17.30 -2.28 -13.32
C HIS A 73 -18.15 -1.26 -12.54
N ALA A 74 -18.89 -0.41 -13.26
CA ALA A 74 -19.70 0.65 -12.67
C ALA A 74 -20.67 0.11 -11.61
N GLU A 75 -21.28 -1.06 -11.84
CA GLU A 75 -22.20 -1.69 -10.90
C GLU A 75 -21.51 -2.14 -9.60
N ASP A 76 -20.25 -2.57 -9.67
CA ASP A 76 -19.45 -2.93 -8.49
C ASP A 76 -19.06 -1.68 -7.70
N VAL A 77 -18.69 -0.60 -8.40
CA VAL A 77 -18.39 0.69 -7.78
C VAL A 77 -19.64 1.24 -7.08
N ASP A 78 -20.80 1.15 -7.71
CA ASP A 78 -22.07 1.54 -7.10
C ASP A 78 -22.34 0.75 -5.82
N LEU A 79 -22.10 -0.56 -5.81
CA LEU A 79 -22.25 -1.39 -4.61
C LEU A 79 -21.27 -1.00 -3.50
N ALA A 80 -20.02 -0.72 -3.85
CA ALA A 80 -19.03 -0.23 -2.90
C ALA A 80 -19.44 1.12 -2.29
N VAL A 81 -19.93 2.05 -3.12
CA VAL A 81 -20.42 3.36 -2.68
C VAL A 81 -21.66 3.20 -1.78
N HIS A 82 -22.61 2.34 -2.12
CA HIS A 82 -23.78 2.08 -1.26
C HIS A 82 -23.37 1.47 0.09
N ALA A 83 -22.44 0.51 0.09
CA ALA A 83 -21.92 -0.06 1.33
C ALA A 83 -21.23 1.01 2.20
N ALA A 84 -20.39 1.86 1.60
CA ALA A 84 -19.72 2.96 2.30
C ALA A 84 -20.73 3.99 2.86
N LYS A 85 -21.75 4.37 2.08
CA LYS A 85 -22.84 5.25 2.53
C LYS A 85 -23.58 4.66 3.73
N ASN A 86 -23.87 3.37 3.71
CA ASN A 86 -24.57 2.70 4.82
C ASN A 86 -23.71 2.59 6.09
N ALA A 87 -22.39 2.43 5.95
CA ALA A 87 -21.48 2.37 7.08
C ALA A 87 -21.22 3.76 7.71
N PHE A 88 -21.30 4.83 6.92
CA PHE A 88 -20.88 6.17 7.33
C PHE A 88 -21.59 6.74 8.57
N PRO A 89 -22.93 6.63 8.75
CA PRO A 89 -23.60 7.14 9.94
C PRO A 89 -23.04 6.55 11.24
N ALA A 90 -22.87 5.23 11.30
CA ALA A 90 -22.26 4.58 12.45
C ALA A 90 -20.78 4.99 12.61
N TRP A 91 -19.99 4.88 11.53
CA TRP A 91 -18.55 5.13 11.56
C TRP A 91 -18.18 6.58 11.92
N SER A 92 -18.91 7.56 11.41
CA SER A 92 -18.69 8.98 11.68
C SER A 92 -18.91 9.34 13.15
N THR A 93 -19.78 8.62 13.84
CA THR A 93 -20.05 8.80 15.29
C THR A 93 -19.16 7.94 16.19
N THR A 94 -18.39 6.99 15.64
CA THR A 94 -17.42 6.21 16.39
C THR A 94 -16.42 7.14 17.09
N PRO A 95 -16.15 6.98 18.40
CA PRO A 95 -15.17 7.82 19.10
C PRO A 95 -13.80 7.84 18.42
N GLY A 96 -13.13 9.00 18.44
CA GLY A 96 -11.80 9.14 17.84
C GLY A 96 -10.78 8.14 18.40
N THR A 97 -10.88 7.82 19.68
CA THR A 97 -10.06 6.80 20.36
C THR A 97 -10.28 5.39 19.83
N GLU A 98 -11.52 5.01 19.53
CA GLU A 98 -11.83 3.71 18.92
C GLU A 98 -11.35 3.63 17.48
N ARG A 99 -11.50 4.72 16.70
CA ARG A 99 -10.91 4.79 15.35
C ARG A 99 -9.40 4.68 15.40
N ALA A 100 -8.74 5.36 16.34
CA ALA A 100 -7.30 5.25 16.58
C ALA A 100 -6.89 3.80 16.90
N ARG A 101 -7.63 3.13 17.79
CA ARG A 101 -7.38 1.72 18.14
C ARG A 101 -7.42 0.80 16.92
N LEU A 102 -8.38 0.99 16.03
CA LEU A 102 -8.50 0.19 14.80
C LEU A 102 -7.33 0.45 13.83
N LEU A 103 -6.93 1.71 13.64
CA LEU A 103 -5.78 2.07 12.81
C LEU A 103 -4.45 1.54 13.39
N HIS A 104 -4.28 1.58 14.71
CA HIS A 104 -3.13 0.95 15.37
C HIS A 104 -3.11 -0.56 15.20
N ARG A 105 -4.28 -1.22 15.29
CA ARG A 105 -4.36 -2.66 15.05
C ARG A 105 -4.00 -3.01 13.61
N LEU A 106 -4.42 -2.21 12.63
CA LEU A 106 -4.02 -2.39 11.24
C LEU A 106 -2.51 -2.26 11.05
N ALA A 107 -1.88 -1.26 11.67
CA ALA A 107 -0.41 -1.12 11.63
C ALA A 107 0.31 -2.34 12.21
N GLN A 108 -0.18 -2.89 13.33
CA GLN A 108 0.36 -4.13 13.89
C GLN A 108 0.18 -5.32 12.95
N LEU A 109 -1.00 -5.47 12.34
CA LEU A 109 -1.27 -6.56 11.39
C LEU A 109 -0.35 -6.49 10.16
N ILE A 110 -0.04 -5.30 9.66
CA ILE A 110 0.92 -5.12 8.56
C ILE A 110 2.31 -5.66 8.94
N GLU A 111 2.75 -5.42 10.17
CA GLU A 111 4.05 -5.90 10.67
C GLU A 111 4.05 -7.40 10.97
N GLU A 112 2.95 -7.90 11.55
CA GLU A 112 2.72 -9.33 11.80
C GLU A 112 2.78 -10.14 10.49
N HIS A 113 2.26 -9.57 9.39
CA HIS A 113 2.20 -10.20 8.06
C HIS A 113 3.24 -9.67 7.06
N GLN A 114 4.28 -8.98 7.53
CA GLN A 114 5.20 -8.24 6.64
C GLN A 114 5.90 -9.11 5.58
N ASP A 115 6.21 -10.36 5.92
CA ASP A 115 6.89 -11.30 5.02
C ASP A 115 6.00 -11.68 3.82
N GLU A 116 4.72 -11.91 4.09
CA GLU A 116 3.73 -12.26 3.07
C GLU A 116 3.41 -11.05 2.19
N ILE A 117 3.16 -9.90 2.79
CA ILE A 117 2.83 -8.67 2.05
C ILE A 117 4.01 -8.25 1.19
N ALA A 118 5.25 -8.32 1.71
CA ALA A 118 6.43 -7.95 0.94
C ALA A 118 6.68 -8.89 -0.24
N ALA A 119 6.37 -10.18 -0.09
CA ALA A 119 6.51 -11.14 -1.17
C ALA A 119 5.50 -10.85 -2.30
N ILE A 120 4.26 -10.50 -1.94
CA ILE A 120 3.21 -10.13 -2.89
C ILE A 120 3.58 -8.83 -3.62
N GLU A 121 3.94 -7.78 -2.88
CA GLU A 121 4.32 -6.49 -3.45
C GLU A 121 5.55 -6.62 -4.37
N SER A 122 6.57 -7.38 -3.96
CA SER A 122 7.75 -7.62 -4.79
C SER A 122 7.43 -8.41 -6.06
N LEU A 123 6.54 -9.40 -5.97
CA LEU A 123 6.10 -10.21 -7.10
C LEU A 123 5.32 -9.38 -8.14
N ASP A 124 4.43 -8.50 -7.69
CA ASP A 124 3.51 -7.74 -8.54
C ASP A 124 4.14 -6.44 -9.08
N SER A 125 4.89 -5.71 -8.24
CA SER A 125 5.53 -4.43 -8.64
C SER A 125 6.93 -4.59 -9.23
N GLY A 126 7.60 -5.73 -8.96
CA GLY A 126 9.01 -5.96 -9.32
C GLY A 126 10.02 -5.26 -8.41
N LYS A 127 9.59 -4.57 -7.34
CA LYS A 127 10.50 -3.95 -6.38
C LYS A 127 11.33 -5.03 -5.64
N PRO A 128 12.61 -4.77 -5.34
CA PRO A 128 13.43 -5.71 -4.56
C PRO A 128 12.84 -6.01 -3.18
N TYR A 129 12.63 -7.30 -2.89
CA TYR A 129 11.96 -7.78 -1.68
C TYR A 129 12.60 -7.26 -0.38
N ALA A 130 13.87 -7.58 -0.12
CA ALA A 130 14.48 -7.26 1.17
C ALA A 130 15.02 -5.83 1.23
N SER A 131 15.59 -5.31 0.13
CA SER A 131 16.25 -4.01 0.13
C SER A 131 15.28 -2.85 -0.04
N HIS A 132 14.12 -3.04 -0.68
CA HIS A 132 13.13 -1.99 -0.89
C HIS A 132 11.86 -2.24 -0.06
N VAL A 133 11.10 -3.28 -0.41
CA VAL A 133 9.74 -3.46 0.11
C VAL A 133 9.72 -3.67 1.63
N LYS A 134 10.54 -4.61 2.12
CA LYS A 134 10.61 -4.89 3.57
C LYS A 134 11.24 -3.76 4.39
N LYS A 135 12.26 -3.09 3.86
CA LYS A 135 13.03 -2.09 4.61
C LYS A 135 12.42 -0.70 4.56
N PHE A 136 11.62 -0.39 3.54
CA PHE A 136 11.08 0.94 3.30
C PHE A 136 9.56 0.94 3.20
N ASP A 137 8.98 0.26 2.20
CA ASP A 137 7.54 0.39 1.89
C ASP A 137 6.65 -0.06 3.05
N LEU A 138 6.88 -1.25 3.60
CA LEU A 138 6.05 -1.76 4.71
C LEU A 138 6.21 -0.97 6.01
N PRO A 139 7.44 -0.63 6.47
CA PRO A 139 7.61 0.27 7.61
C PRO A 139 6.95 1.64 7.39
N LEU A 140 7.04 2.21 6.18
CA LEU A 140 6.41 3.49 5.85
C LEU A 140 4.89 3.39 5.92
N ALA A 141 4.29 2.33 5.36
CA ALA A 141 2.86 2.09 5.42
C ALA A 141 2.36 1.93 6.87
N ALA A 142 3.01 1.07 7.67
CA ALA A 142 2.65 0.85 9.06
C ALA A 142 2.76 2.14 9.89
N ASN A 143 3.84 2.91 9.71
CA ASN A 143 4.04 4.18 10.40
C ASN A 143 3.04 5.26 9.96
N THR A 144 2.64 5.28 8.70
CA THR A 144 1.58 6.17 8.20
C THR A 144 0.26 5.90 8.91
N TYR A 145 -0.14 4.63 9.06
CA TYR A 145 -1.32 4.27 9.84
C TYR A 145 -1.22 4.67 11.31
N ARG A 146 -0.06 4.49 11.95
CA ARG A 146 0.18 4.96 13.33
C ARG A 146 0.07 6.47 13.46
N TYR A 147 0.64 7.21 12.51
CA TYR A 147 0.59 8.67 12.50
C TYR A 147 -0.87 9.15 12.45
N TYR A 148 -1.68 8.63 11.52
CA TYR A 148 -3.08 9.00 11.41
C TYR A 148 -3.95 8.45 12.55
N ALA A 149 -3.60 7.32 13.16
CA ALA A 149 -4.22 6.87 14.41
C ALA A 149 -4.05 7.92 15.51
N GLY A 150 -2.84 8.50 15.63
CA GLY A 150 -2.56 9.59 16.57
C GLY A 150 -3.39 10.85 16.32
N TRP A 151 -3.85 11.10 15.08
CA TRP A 151 -4.69 12.24 14.73
C TRP A 151 -6.20 12.00 14.93
N ALA A 152 -6.64 10.75 15.03
CA ALA A 152 -8.06 10.40 14.93
C ALA A 152 -8.97 11.02 16.02
N ASP A 153 -8.40 11.40 17.18
CA ASP A 153 -9.06 12.10 18.29
C ASP A 153 -8.56 13.55 18.49
N LYS A 154 -7.69 14.05 17.60
CA LYS A 154 -7.08 15.39 17.67
C LYS A 154 -7.56 16.34 16.58
N ILE A 155 -8.54 15.94 15.78
CA ILE A 155 -9.22 16.83 14.83
C ILE A 155 -10.17 17.74 15.61
N GLN A 156 -9.77 19.00 15.77
CA GLN A 156 -10.47 19.96 16.62
C GLN A 156 -11.05 21.12 15.81
N GLY A 157 -12.24 21.56 16.24
CA GLY A 157 -12.84 22.82 15.81
C GLY A 157 -12.21 24.03 16.48
N LYS A 158 -12.82 25.20 16.31
CA LYS A 158 -12.39 26.44 16.97
C LYS A 158 -13.59 27.10 17.63
N THR A 159 -13.38 27.72 18.79
CA THR A 159 -14.30 28.74 19.32
C THR A 159 -13.87 30.10 18.75
N ILE A 160 -14.84 30.92 18.34
CA ILE A 160 -14.58 32.16 17.61
C ILE A 160 -15.15 33.33 18.42
N PRO A 161 -14.32 34.30 18.85
CA PRO A 161 -14.81 35.49 19.52
C PRO A 161 -15.55 36.37 18.50
N VAL A 162 -16.85 36.58 18.74
CA VAL A 162 -17.71 37.43 17.92
C VAL A 162 -18.29 38.55 18.79
N ALA A 163 -18.58 39.69 18.16
CA ALA A 163 -19.19 40.81 18.87
C ALA A 163 -20.64 40.50 19.26
N GLY A 164 -21.04 40.87 20.47
CA GLY A 164 -22.40 40.66 20.99
C GLY A 164 -22.57 39.36 21.79
N PRO A 165 -23.79 39.06 22.27
CA PRO A 165 -24.06 37.91 23.15
C PRO A 165 -24.23 36.60 22.36
N TYR A 166 -23.24 36.25 21.52
CA TYR A 166 -23.28 35.06 20.69
C TYR A 166 -22.15 34.08 21.06
N HIS A 167 -22.44 32.78 20.97
CA HIS A 167 -21.45 31.72 21.08
C HIS A 167 -21.21 31.11 19.70
N ALA A 168 -20.03 31.33 19.12
CA ALA A 168 -19.68 30.85 17.79
C ALA A 168 -18.56 29.79 17.88
N TYR A 169 -18.73 28.70 17.14
CA TYR A 169 -17.72 27.64 17.00
C TYR A 169 -17.77 27.00 15.61
N SER A 170 -16.66 26.39 15.20
CA SER A 170 -16.58 25.54 14.02
C SER A 170 -16.45 24.07 14.40
N LEU A 171 -16.93 23.19 13.54
CA LEU A 171 -16.71 21.75 13.62
C LEU A 171 -15.98 21.30 12.36
N LEU A 172 -15.04 20.38 12.51
CA LEU A 172 -14.44 19.66 11.39
C LEU A 172 -15.13 18.31 11.28
N GLN A 173 -16.06 18.22 10.33
CA GLN A 173 -16.85 17.01 10.09
C GLN A 173 -16.26 16.21 8.92
N PRO A 174 -16.31 14.87 8.96
CA PRO A 174 -15.92 14.06 7.82
C PRO A 174 -16.86 14.33 6.64
N VAL A 175 -16.30 14.39 5.43
CA VAL A 175 -17.05 14.74 4.21
C VAL A 175 -18.06 13.67 3.76
N GLY A 176 -17.87 12.41 4.17
CA GLY A 176 -18.68 11.28 3.73
C GLY A 176 -17.86 10.22 3.01
N VAL A 177 -18.41 9.69 1.92
CA VAL A 177 -17.73 8.70 1.07
C VAL A 177 -16.66 9.40 0.23
N VAL A 178 -15.45 8.84 0.23
CA VAL A 178 -14.30 9.34 -0.55
C VAL A 178 -13.88 8.27 -1.54
N GLY A 179 -13.77 8.64 -2.82
CA GLY A 179 -13.14 7.81 -3.86
C GLY A 179 -11.64 8.07 -3.89
N ALA A 180 -10.83 7.02 -3.80
CA ALA A 180 -9.37 7.09 -3.86
C ALA A 180 -8.85 6.20 -5.00
N ILE A 181 -8.07 6.79 -5.91
CA ILE A 181 -7.43 6.10 -7.04
C ILE A 181 -5.92 6.21 -6.83
N ILE A 182 -5.21 5.10 -6.87
CA ILE A 182 -3.76 5.02 -6.60
C ILE A 182 -3.01 4.50 -7.84
N PRO A 183 -1.75 4.91 -8.05
CA PRO A 183 -0.90 4.35 -9.10
C PRO A 183 -0.32 2.99 -8.67
N TRP A 184 0.50 2.41 -9.53
CA TRP A 184 1.15 1.10 -9.36
C TRP A 184 2.58 1.18 -8.78
N ASN A 185 3.12 2.38 -8.53
CA ASN A 185 4.52 2.62 -8.14
C ASN A 185 4.70 2.84 -6.63
#